data_AF-A0A7X6DNZ7-F1
#
_entry.id   AF-A0A7X6DNZ7-F1
#
_cell.length_a   1.000
_cell.length_b   1.000
_cell.length_c   1.000
_cell.angle_alpha   90.00
_cell.angle_beta   90.00
_cell.angle_gamma   90.00
#
_symmetry.space_group_name_H-M   'P 1'
#
loop_
_entity.id
_entity.type
_entity.pdbx_description
1 polymer ?
#
loop_
_entity_poly.entity_id
_entity_poly.type
_entity_poly.pdbx_seq_one_letter_code
_entity_poly.pdbx_strand_id
1 'polypeptide(L)'
;MASKRRFFLFLLLLIVLVAAVRLLGLHDALDQERLRSGIDRWGAWGPLLYILIFAIAPVLFLPGLPITVAGGLAFGPLWGTVYASIGSTLGAGLAFLVARYFAREAVSEMLGERWKRIDAGVAERGWVFVAITRLIPLFPFNLLNYAFGLTRIPFAIYLFTSWLFMLPGTAAYVIFSSSLLDLIKGDLSPAFLIGLLLLVALSVIPFFYRRWKGSKDSLPKVIIWGAALLLPFLAIQKADAEERIDLLTNRQGESGLPEGWRPLTFQRISRHTDYQLLEEDGRPVIRAVSRRSASGLIHPLDLDPRRYETLSWCWKVDRIISKGDETEKKGDDYAARVYVTFRFDPDKATFWERTKFSVLKRIYGEYPPKAAINYIWANRLPKGEAIANAYTDRARMVAVESGAERIGEWVCQARSLYADYRWLFDEEPPRLSGIAVMTDTDDTGEEATAFYSDISLKAK
;
A
#
# COMPACT_ATOMS: atom_id res chain seq x y z
N MET A 1 24.27 14.91 -4.26
CA MET A 1 23.68 15.56 -3.07
C MET A 1 22.72 16.71 -3.42
N ALA A 2 23.09 17.63 -4.32
CA ALA A 2 22.20 18.75 -4.71
C ALA A 2 20.89 18.33 -5.41
N SER A 3 20.91 17.28 -6.25
CA SER A 3 19.71 16.77 -6.95
C SER A 3 18.69 16.15 -5.99
N LYS A 4 19.14 15.28 -5.07
CA LYS A 4 18.31 14.68 -4.01
C LYS A 4 17.66 15.73 -3.11
N ARG A 5 18.38 16.82 -2.79
CA ARG A 5 17.85 17.95 -2.01
C ARG A 5 16.74 18.70 -2.77
N ARG A 6 16.91 18.96 -4.08
CA ARG A 6 15.88 19.62 -4.92
C ARG A 6 14.62 18.76 -5.05
N PHE A 7 14.78 17.45 -5.22
CA PHE A 7 13.66 16.51 -5.28
C PHE A 7 12.89 16.46 -3.95
N PHE A 8 13.59 16.38 -2.82
CA PHE A 8 12.97 16.37 -1.50
C PHE A 8 12.25 17.69 -1.17
N LEU A 9 12.85 18.84 -1.52
CA LEU A 9 12.21 20.15 -1.37
C LEU A 9 10.96 20.29 -2.25
N PHE A 10 10.98 19.74 -3.47
CA PHE A 10 9.81 19.69 -4.34
C PHE A 10 8.69 18.80 -3.76
N LEU A 11 9.02 17.62 -3.26
CA LEU A 11 8.06 16.74 -2.58
C LEU A 11 7.45 17.40 -1.35
N LEU A 12 8.27 18.06 -0.53
CA LEU A 12 7.81 18.81 0.64
C LEU A 12 6.87 19.95 0.23
N LEU A 13 7.23 20.72 -0.80
CA LEU A 13 6.39 21.79 -1.34
C LEU A 13 5.05 21.24 -1.85
N LEU A 14 5.06 20.10 -2.55
CA LEU A 14 3.86 19.44 -3.05
C LEU A 14 2.96 18.99 -1.88
N ILE A 15 3.54 18.37 -0.85
CA ILE A 15 2.83 17.95 0.36
C ILE A 15 2.21 19.17 1.08
N VAL A 16 2.97 20.25 1.24
CA VAL A 16 2.49 21.49 1.86
C VAL A 16 1.36 22.11 1.04
N LEU A 17 1.46 22.12 -0.29
CA LEU A 17 0.44 22.71 -1.16
C LEU A 17 -0.84 21.85 -1.17
N VAL A 18 -0.72 20.52 -1.16
CA VAL A 18 -1.86 19.59 -1.02
C VAL A 18 -2.50 19.74 0.36
N ALA A 19 -1.71 19.81 1.43
CA ALA A 19 -2.20 20.04 2.79
C ALA A 19 -2.90 21.41 2.90
N ALA A 20 -2.35 22.47 2.29
CA ALA A 20 -2.96 23.79 2.26
C ALA A 20 -4.32 23.76 1.55
N VAL A 21 -4.45 23.08 0.40
CA VAL A 21 -5.73 22.92 -0.31
C VAL A 21 -6.78 22.20 0.54
N ARG A 22 -6.36 21.18 1.31
CA ARG A 22 -7.25 20.43 2.21
C ARG A 22 -7.65 21.25 3.44
N LEU A 23 -6.68 21.88 4.11
CA LEU A 23 -6.87 22.63 5.35
C LEU A 23 -7.62 23.96 5.14
N LEU A 24 -7.42 24.61 3.98
CA LEU A 24 -8.12 25.85 3.64
C LEU A 24 -9.54 25.62 3.10
N GLY A 25 -10.02 24.38 3.04
CA GLY A 25 -11.36 24.08 2.52
C GLY A 25 -11.54 24.41 1.03
N LEU A 26 -10.45 24.56 0.28
CA LEU A 26 -10.50 24.96 -1.15
C LEU A 26 -11.13 23.87 -2.05
N HIS A 27 -11.33 22.65 -1.51
CA HIS A 27 -12.11 21.61 -2.17
C HIS A 27 -13.62 21.92 -2.17
N ASP A 28 -14.12 22.62 -1.16
CA ASP A 28 -15.52 23.10 -1.08
C ASP A 28 -15.77 24.32 -1.98
N ALA A 29 -14.70 24.98 -2.47
CA ALA A 29 -14.80 26.05 -3.46
C ALA A 29 -15.08 25.53 -4.88
N LEU A 30 -14.97 24.21 -5.11
CA LEU A 30 -15.35 23.53 -6.35
C LEU A 30 -16.83 23.11 -6.36
N ASP A 31 -17.58 23.47 -5.32
CA ASP A 31 -19.00 23.18 -5.18
C ASP A 31 -19.85 24.00 -6.18
N GLN A 32 -20.83 23.35 -6.80
CA GLN A 32 -21.50 23.76 -8.04
C GLN A 32 -22.23 25.12 -7.92
N GLU A 33 -22.75 25.46 -6.73
CA GLU A 33 -23.44 26.73 -6.44
C GLU A 33 -22.49 27.93 -6.25
N ARG A 34 -21.27 27.70 -5.75
CA ARG A 34 -20.27 28.76 -5.50
C ARG A 34 -19.49 29.14 -6.73
N LEU A 35 -19.22 28.19 -7.64
CA LEU A 35 -18.66 28.49 -8.96
C LEU A 35 -19.59 29.43 -9.74
N ARG A 36 -20.90 29.17 -9.71
CA ARG A 36 -21.91 29.97 -10.43
C ARG A 36 -22.04 31.39 -9.86
N SER A 37 -22.13 31.53 -8.54
CA SER A 37 -22.19 32.85 -7.88
C SER A 37 -20.87 33.61 -7.85
N GLY A 38 -19.74 32.90 -7.94
CA GLY A 38 -18.39 33.47 -8.03
C GLY A 38 -18.06 34.02 -9.42
N ILE A 39 -18.45 33.32 -10.49
CA ILE A 39 -18.16 33.74 -11.86
C ILE A 39 -18.90 35.05 -12.22
N ASP A 40 -20.14 35.22 -11.77
CA ASP A 40 -20.88 36.49 -11.91
C ASP A 40 -20.28 37.63 -11.08
N ARG A 41 -19.65 37.32 -9.93
CA ARG A 41 -18.97 38.31 -9.07
C ARG A 41 -17.58 38.71 -9.57
N TRP A 42 -16.91 37.87 -10.36
CA TRP A 42 -15.51 38.06 -10.75
C TRP A 42 -15.37 38.79 -12.09
N GLY A 43 -16.49 38.99 -12.80
CA GLY A 43 -16.57 39.81 -14.00
C GLY A 43 -15.50 39.45 -15.03
N ALA A 44 -14.75 40.44 -15.50
CA ALA A 44 -13.69 40.25 -16.50
C ALA A 44 -12.50 39.36 -16.02
N TRP A 45 -12.35 39.13 -14.71
CA TRP A 45 -11.26 38.31 -14.15
C TRP A 45 -11.56 36.81 -14.11
N GLY A 46 -12.83 36.42 -14.25
CA GLY A 46 -13.28 35.02 -14.20
C GLY A 46 -12.48 34.08 -15.13
N PRO A 47 -12.31 34.42 -16.43
CA PRO A 47 -11.51 33.62 -17.35
C PRO A 47 -10.05 33.43 -16.92
N LEU A 48 -9.39 34.49 -16.44
CA LEU A 48 -7.99 34.42 -16.02
C LEU A 48 -7.83 33.48 -14.82
N LEU A 49 -8.71 33.61 -13.83
CA LEU A 49 -8.66 32.79 -12.63
C LEU A 49 -8.95 31.32 -12.94
N TYR A 50 -9.90 31.04 -13.83
CA TYR A 50 -10.15 29.69 -14.34
C TYR A 50 -8.90 29.09 -15.01
N ILE A 51 -8.24 29.85 -15.89
CA ILE A 51 -7.00 29.40 -16.56
C ILE A 51 -5.91 29.10 -15.54
N LEU A 52 -5.73 29.95 -14.51
CA LEU A 52 -4.73 29.76 -13.46
C LEU A 52 -5.00 28.51 -12.62
N ILE A 53 -6.26 28.30 -12.22
CA ILE A 53 -6.69 27.10 -11.47
C ILE A 53 -6.39 25.84 -12.30
N PHE A 54 -6.77 25.85 -13.58
CA PHE A 54 -6.51 24.71 -14.47
C PHE A 54 -5.01 24.53 -14.75
N ALA A 55 -4.22 25.59 -14.81
CA ALA A 55 -2.77 25.47 -14.97
C ALA A 55 -2.10 24.82 -13.74
N ILE A 56 -2.57 25.11 -12.53
CA ILE A 56 -1.97 24.58 -11.29
C ILE A 56 -2.47 23.15 -10.98
N ALA A 57 -3.72 22.84 -11.33
CA ALA A 57 -4.37 21.58 -10.97
C ALA A 57 -3.57 20.31 -11.36
N PRO A 58 -3.01 20.17 -12.57
CA PRO A 58 -2.23 18.99 -12.95
C PRO A 58 -0.94 18.83 -12.14
N VAL A 59 -0.32 19.95 -11.74
CA VAL A 59 0.86 19.94 -10.86
C VAL A 59 0.49 19.34 -9.51
N LEU A 60 -0.70 19.67 -9.01
CA LEU A 60 -1.25 19.19 -7.75
C LEU A 60 -1.95 17.82 -7.82
N PHE A 61 -1.88 17.14 -8.97
CA PHE A 61 -2.61 15.89 -9.20
C PHE A 61 -4.13 16.00 -9.02
N LEU A 62 -4.70 17.20 -9.13
CA LEU A 62 -6.14 17.40 -9.08
C LEU A 62 -6.80 16.88 -10.37
N PRO A 63 -8.02 16.32 -10.30
CA PRO A 63 -8.71 15.82 -11.48
C PRO A 63 -9.08 16.97 -12.43
N GLY A 64 -8.74 16.84 -13.71
CA GLY A 64 -9.02 17.87 -14.73
C GLY A 64 -10.47 17.88 -15.26
N LEU A 65 -11.21 16.79 -15.09
CA LEU A 65 -12.58 16.66 -15.61
C LEU A 65 -13.57 17.62 -14.91
N PRO A 66 -13.60 17.73 -13.56
CA PRO A 66 -14.44 18.72 -12.89
C PRO A 66 -14.16 20.16 -13.35
N ILE A 67 -12.88 20.51 -13.56
CA ILE A 67 -12.48 21.84 -14.01
C ILE A 67 -12.95 22.08 -15.45
N THR A 68 -12.76 21.10 -16.34
CA THR A 68 -13.23 21.18 -17.74
C THR A 68 -14.75 21.37 -17.82
N VAL A 69 -15.51 20.63 -17.01
CA VAL A 69 -16.98 20.75 -16.92
C VAL A 69 -17.38 22.12 -16.39
N ALA A 70 -16.72 22.61 -15.33
CA ALA A 70 -16.95 23.95 -14.82
C ALA A 70 -16.73 25.02 -15.89
N GLY A 71 -15.72 24.85 -16.75
CA GLY A 71 -15.45 25.76 -17.87
C GLY A 71 -16.59 25.83 -18.89
N GLY A 72 -17.19 24.69 -19.25
CA GLY A 72 -18.34 24.67 -20.18
C GLY A 72 -19.61 25.25 -19.57
N LEU A 73 -19.87 24.96 -18.30
CA LEU A 73 -21.01 25.53 -17.56
C LEU A 73 -20.88 27.05 -17.34
N ALA A 74 -19.66 27.54 -17.15
CA ALA A 74 -19.38 28.93 -16.81
C ALA A 74 -19.27 29.87 -18.02
N PHE A 75 -18.58 29.42 -19.08
CA PHE A 75 -18.18 30.28 -20.20
C PHE A 75 -18.81 29.84 -21.53
N GLY A 76 -19.65 28.81 -21.52
CA GLY A 76 -20.30 28.27 -22.70
C GLY A 76 -19.33 27.50 -23.63
N PRO A 77 -19.84 27.03 -24.78
CA PRO A 77 -19.12 26.07 -25.62
C PRO A 77 -17.85 26.65 -26.25
N LEU A 78 -17.89 27.89 -26.75
CA LEU A 78 -16.76 28.52 -27.45
C LEU A 78 -15.68 28.98 -26.47
N TRP A 79 -16.02 29.90 -25.56
CA TRP A 79 -15.06 30.50 -24.64
C TRP A 79 -14.60 29.52 -23.57
N GLY A 80 -15.46 28.61 -23.11
CA GLY A 80 -15.06 27.50 -22.26
C GLY A 80 -13.99 26.63 -22.92
N THR A 81 -14.07 26.38 -24.23
CA THR A 81 -13.09 25.58 -24.97
C THR A 81 -11.75 26.33 -25.06
N VAL A 82 -11.80 27.62 -25.38
CA VAL A 82 -10.60 28.47 -25.45
C VAL A 82 -9.88 28.49 -24.10
N TYR A 83 -10.59 28.80 -23.02
CA TYR A 83 -9.98 28.91 -21.69
C TYR A 83 -9.52 27.53 -21.16
N ALA A 84 -10.29 26.47 -21.38
CA ALA A 84 -9.92 25.11 -20.99
C ALA A 84 -8.70 24.61 -21.76
N SER A 85 -8.60 24.92 -23.06
CA SER A 85 -7.45 24.57 -23.90
C SER A 85 -6.18 25.26 -23.41
N ILE A 86 -6.25 26.57 -23.12
CA ILE A 86 -5.12 27.33 -22.58
C ILE A 86 -4.71 26.78 -21.20
N GLY A 87 -5.66 26.66 -20.27
CA GLY A 87 -5.40 26.21 -18.91
C GLY A 87 -4.82 24.78 -18.84
N SER A 88 -5.42 23.84 -19.58
CA SER A 88 -4.94 22.45 -19.63
C SER A 88 -3.57 22.32 -20.30
N THR A 89 -3.28 23.11 -21.34
CA THR A 89 -1.97 23.15 -21.99
C THR A 89 -0.90 23.73 -21.07
N LEU A 90 -1.19 24.84 -20.40
CA LEU A 90 -0.28 25.43 -19.41
C LEU A 90 -0.01 24.45 -18.27
N GLY A 91 -1.04 23.80 -17.72
CA GLY A 91 -0.86 22.85 -16.63
C GLY A 91 -0.10 21.59 -17.04
N ALA A 92 -0.35 21.06 -18.24
CA ALA A 92 0.46 20.00 -18.82
C ALA A 92 1.93 20.42 -18.98
N GLY A 93 2.17 21.68 -19.38
CA GLY A 93 3.49 22.27 -19.50
C GLY A 93 4.20 22.44 -18.16
N LEU A 94 3.52 22.96 -17.14
CA LEU A 94 4.06 23.13 -15.80
C LEU A 94 4.45 21.80 -15.17
N ALA A 95 3.56 20.79 -15.19
CA ALA A 95 3.85 19.46 -14.65
C ALA A 95 5.06 18.81 -15.37
N PHE A 96 5.17 19.00 -16.69
CA PHE A 96 6.32 18.55 -17.46
C PHE A 96 7.62 19.23 -17.04
N LEU A 97 7.63 20.55 -16.89
CA LEU A 97 8.82 21.31 -16.49
C LEU A 97 9.24 20.96 -15.06
N VAL A 98 8.27 20.77 -14.17
CA VAL A 98 8.51 20.30 -12.81
C VAL A 98 9.21 18.94 -12.83
N ALA A 99 8.68 17.96 -13.56
CA ALA A 99 9.36 16.66 -13.73
C ALA A 99 10.77 16.80 -14.31
N ARG A 100 10.91 17.62 -15.36
CA ARG A 100 12.18 17.83 -16.09
C ARG A 100 13.29 18.34 -15.19
N TYR A 101 13.01 19.32 -14.34
CA TYR A 101 14.01 20.00 -13.54
C TYR A 101 14.17 19.45 -12.12
N PHE A 102 13.11 18.87 -11.53
CA PHE A 102 13.13 18.44 -10.14
C PHE A 102 13.14 16.92 -9.95
N ALA A 103 12.61 16.13 -10.90
CA ALA A 103 12.47 14.67 -10.73
C ALA A 103 13.37 13.83 -11.65
N ARG A 104 13.72 14.34 -12.84
CA ARG A 104 14.40 13.57 -13.90
C ARG A 104 15.70 12.91 -13.46
N GLU A 105 16.58 13.65 -12.80
CA GLU A 105 17.88 13.12 -12.35
C GLU A 105 17.70 12.01 -11.31
N ALA A 106 16.86 12.24 -10.29
CA ALA A 106 16.62 11.27 -9.22
C ALA A 106 15.98 9.98 -9.75
N VAL A 107 15.00 10.09 -10.66
CA VAL A 107 14.33 8.92 -11.25
C VAL A 107 15.26 8.17 -12.21
N SER A 108 16.09 8.87 -12.98
CA SER A 108 17.08 8.25 -13.88
C SER A 108 18.15 7.48 -13.10
N GLU A 109 18.60 7.98 -11.94
CA GLU A 109 19.52 7.26 -11.05
C GLU A 109 18.86 6.01 -10.44
N MET A 110 17.62 6.14 -9.97
CA MET A 110 16.88 5.06 -9.31
C MET A 110 16.61 3.86 -10.24
N LEU A 111 16.36 4.10 -11.52
CA LEU A 111 15.95 3.08 -12.48
C LEU A 111 17.07 2.58 -13.40
N GLY A 112 18.24 3.24 -13.38
CA GLY A 112 19.46 2.81 -14.08
C GLY A 112 19.24 2.42 -15.55
N GLU A 113 19.70 1.22 -15.92
CA GLU A 113 19.66 0.70 -17.31
C GLU A 113 18.24 0.47 -17.86
N ARG A 114 17.22 0.31 -17.00
CA ARG A 114 15.82 0.19 -17.46
C ARG A 114 15.31 1.52 -18.01
N TRP A 115 15.66 2.64 -17.38
CA TRP A 115 15.26 3.98 -17.82
C TRP A 115 15.90 4.38 -19.15
N LYS A 116 17.18 4.05 -19.35
CA LYS A 116 17.90 4.37 -20.60
C LYS A 116 17.23 3.78 -21.85
N ARG A 117 16.71 2.56 -21.75
CA ARG A 117 15.96 1.91 -22.86
C ARG A 117 14.64 2.61 -23.16
N ILE A 118 13.92 3.06 -22.13
CA ILE A 118 12.65 3.78 -22.26
C ILE A 118 12.87 5.18 -22.86
N ASP A 119 13.86 5.92 -22.34
CA ASP A 119 14.20 7.26 -22.83
C ASP A 119 14.63 7.24 -24.31
N ALA A 120 15.41 6.21 -24.73
CA ALA A 120 15.81 6.03 -26.12
C ALA A 120 14.64 5.72 -27.05
N GLY A 121 13.75 4.80 -26.66
CA GLY A 121 12.58 4.41 -27.48
C GLY A 121 11.57 5.53 -27.68
N VAL A 122 11.44 6.43 -26.69
CA VAL A 122 10.54 7.59 -26.76
C VAL A 122 11.17 8.76 -27.53
N ALA A 123 12.49 8.93 -27.49
CA ALA A 123 13.19 10.03 -28.14
C ALA A 123 13.08 10.01 -29.68
N GLU A 124 13.11 8.84 -30.31
CA GLU A 124 13.12 8.72 -31.79
C GLU A 124 11.83 9.20 -32.47
N ARG A 125 10.67 9.11 -31.78
CA ARG A 125 9.36 9.55 -32.31
C ARG A 125 8.50 10.27 -31.29
N GLY A 126 9.12 11.05 -30.40
CA GLY A 126 8.47 11.63 -29.21
C GLY A 126 7.13 12.35 -29.45
N TRP A 127 7.01 13.10 -30.55
CA TRP A 127 5.76 13.79 -30.88
C TRP A 127 4.61 12.81 -31.20
N VAL A 128 4.89 11.65 -31.82
CA VAL A 128 3.88 10.62 -32.10
C VAL A 128 3.37 9.99 -30.81
N PHE A 129 4.26 9.76 -29.83
CA PHE A 129 3.85 9.26 -28.51
C PHE A 129 2.93 10.25 -27.80
N VAL A 130 3.29 11.54 -27.79
CA VAL A 130 2.46 12.59 -27.20
C VAL A 130 1.10 12.64 -27.92
N ALA A 131 1.08 12.71 -29.25
CA ALA A 131 -0.16 12.78 -30.02
C ALA A 131 -1.12 11.62 -29.75
N ILE A 132 -0.63 10.37 -29.81
CA ILE A 132 -1.45 9.17 -29.61
C ILE A 132 -1.99 9.12 -28.18
N THR A 133 -1.16 9.42 -27.19
CA THR A 133 -1.58 9.38 -25.77
C THR A 133 -2.54 10.51 -25.39
N ARG A 134 -2.59 11.61 -26.16
CA ARG A 134 -3.63 12.65 -26.01
C ARG A 134 -4.94 12.28 -26.67
N LEU A 135 -4.90 11.59 -27.82
CA LEU A 135 -6.11 11.13 -28.51
C LEU A 135 -6.75 9.92 -27.84
N ILE A 136 -5.94 9.04 -27.26
CA ILE A 136 -6.40 7.81 -26.62
C ILE A 136 -6.14 7.91 -25.11
N PRO A 137 -7.17 8.18 -24.28
CA PRO A 137 -7.03 8.41 -22.85
C PRO A 137 -6.86 7.09 -22.06
N LEU A 138 -5.89 6.25 -22.46
CA LEU A 138 -5.55 5.01 -21.74
C LEU A 138 -4.85 5.27 -20.40
N PHE A 139 -4.26 6.45 -20.24
CA PHE A 139 -3.40 6.79 -19.12
C PHE A 139 -3.90 8.04 -18.39
N PRO A 140 -3.76 8.11 -17.05
CA PRO A 140 -4.16 9.29 -16.30
C PRO A 140 -3.40 10.54 -16.74
N PHE A 141 -4.14 11.61 -17.07
CA PHE A 141 -3.59 12.87 -17.60
C PHE A 141 -2.44 13.44 -16.75
N ASN A 142 -2.62 13.45 -15.43
CA ASN A 142 -1.64 14.02 -14.50
C ASN A 142 -0.31 13.26 -14.56
N LEU A 143 -0.34 11.93 -14.42
CA LEU A 143 0.85 11.07 -14.47
C LEU A 143 1.59 11.19 -15.79
N LEU A 144 0.85 11.25 -16.89
CA LEU A 144 1.40 11.31 -18.23
C LEU A 144 2.24 12.59 -18.45
N ASN A 145 1.81 13.73 -17.91
CA ASN A 145 2.53 15.00 -18.02
C ASN A 145 3.90 14.93 -17.31
N TYR A 146 3.94 14.37 -16.10
CA TYR A 146 5.20 14.15 -15.38
C TYR A 146 6.08 13.13 -16.10
N ALA A 147 5.51 12.02 -16.59
CA ALA A 147 6.25 10.99 -17.30
C ALA A 147 6.96 11.54 -18.54
N PHE A 148 6.28 12.37 -19.35
CA PHE A 148 6.91 13.04 -20.49
C PHE A 148 8.00 14.04 -20.07
N GLY A 149 7.84 14.71 -18.94
CA GLY A 149 8.86 15.63 -18.40
C GLY A 149 10.18 14.92 -18.06
N LEU A 150 10.13 13.64 -17.70
CA LEU A 150 11.33 12.83 -17.45
C LEU A 150 12.09 12.45 -18.75
N THR A 151 11.43 12.47 -19.90
CA THR A 151 12.02 12.07 -21.20
C THR A 151 12.87 13.17 -21.83
N ARG A 152 13.56 12.85 -22.93
CA ARG A 152 14.28 13.81 -23.80
C ARG A 152 13.42 14.64 -24.74
N ILE A 153 12.09 14.48 -24.76
CA ILE A 153 11.24 15.23 -25.68
C ILE A 153 11.43 16.75 -25.48
N PRO A 154 11.66 17.55 -26.54
CA PRO A 154 11.75 19.00 -26.42
C PRO A 154 10.44 19.59 -25.89
N PHE A 155 10.53 20.55 -24.96
CA PHE A 155 9.35 21.17 -24.34
C PHE A 155 8.38 21.76 -25.37
N ALA A 156 8.90 22.46 -26.39
CA ALA A 156 8.08 23.05 -27.45
C ALA A 156 7.28 22.00 -28.24
N ILE A 157 7.92 20.86 -28.58
CA ILE A 157 7.26 19.75 -29.28
C ILE A 157 6.17 19.15 -28.40
N TYR A 158 6.46 18.91 -27.13
CA TYR A 158 5.48 18.39 -26.18
C TYR A 158 4.29 19.34 -26.02
N LEU A 159 4.53 20.64 -25.85
CA LEU A 159 3.51 21.64 -25.59
C LEU A 159 2.58 21.82 -26.79
N PHE A 160 3.15 22.03 -27.99
CA PHE A 160 2.39 22.19 -29.23
C PHE A 160 1.58 20.93 -29.57
N THR A 161 2.22 19.76 -29.47
CA THR A 161 1.56 18.49 -29.75
C THR A 161 0.45 18.21 -28.73
N SER A 162 0.68 18.49 -27.44
CA SER A 162 -0.36 18.34 -26.42
C SER A 162 -1.55 19.26 -26.70
N TRP A 163 -1.30 20.54 -26.98
CA TRP A 163 -2.35 21.50 -27.33
C TRP A 163 -3.19 21.04 -28.53
N LEU A 164 -2.54 20.70 -29.64
CA LEU A 164 -3.21 20.31 -30.88
C LEU A 164 -4.08 19.05 -30.71
N PHE A 165 -3.54 18.01 -30.06
CA PHE A 165 -4.22 16.72 -29.94
C PHE A 165 -5.15 16.61 -28.74
N MET A 166 -5.07 17.52 -27.76
CA MET A 166 -6.09 17.63 -26.69
C MET A 166 -7.30 18.47 -27.13
N LEU A 167 -7.11 19.44 -28.03
CA LEU A 167 -8.15 20.40 -28.42
C LEU A 167 -9.49 19.75 -28.84
N PRO A 168 -9.53 18.69 -29.68
CA PRO A 168 -10.79 18.04 -30.04
C PRO A 168 -11.53 17.44 -28.83
N GLY A 169 -10.79 16.79 -27.93
CA GLY A 169 -11.34 16.22 -26.70
C GLY A 169 -11.84 17.31 -25.74
N THR A 170 -11.04 18.36 -25.54
CA THR A 170 -11.43 19.51 -24.74
C THR A 170 -12.71 20.15 -25.27
N ALA A 171 -12.80 20.40 -26.58
CA ALA A 171 -13.99 20.96 -27.20
C ALA A 171 -15.21 20.06 -27.00
N ALA A 172 -15.08 18.75 -27.23
CA ALA A 172 -16.18 17.79 -27.05
C ALA A 172 -16.73 17.80 -25.61
N TYR A 173 -15.86 17.73 -24.60
CA TYR A 173 -16.26 17.77 -23.20
C TYR A 173 -16.88 19.11 -22.80
N VAL A 174 -16.30 20.23 -23.24
CA VAL A 174 -16.83 21.56 -22.92
C VAL A 174 -18.19 21.77 -23.57
N ILE A 175 -18.35 21.47 -24.87
CA ILE A 175 -19.62 21.61 -25.60
C ILE A 175 -20.71 20.73 -24.99
N PHE A 176 -20.35 19.49 -24.61
CA PHE A 176 -21.25 18.60 -23.89
C PHE A 176 -21.67 19.21 -22.54
N SER A 177 -20.70 19.64 -21.72
CA SER A 177 -20.96 20.16 -20.38
C SER A 177 -21.72 21.48 -20.37
N SER A 178 -21.51 22.36 -21.36
CA SER A 178 -22.24 23.64 -21.46
C SER A 178 -23.74 23.45 -21.65
N SER A 179 -24.15 22.28 -22.14
CA SER A 179 -25.55 21.93 -22.41
C SER A 179 -26.15 20.99 -21.36
N LEU A 180 -25.38 20.63 -20.32
CA LEU A 180 -25.78 19.65 -19.32
C LEU A 180 -26.96 20.15 -18.46
N LEU A 181 -27.02 21.46 -18.20
CA LEU A 181 -28.12 22.07 -17.44
C LEU A 181 -29.44 22.09 -18.23
N ASP A 182 -29.36 22.25 -19.55
CA ASP A 182 -30.53 22.24 -20.42
C ASP A 182 -31.14 20.83 -20.48
N LEU A 183 -30.29 19.80 -20.55
CA LEU A 183 -30.70 18.40 -20.46
C LEU A 183 -31.46 18.09 -19.16
N ILE A 184 -30.95 18.55 -18.01
CA ILE A 184 -31.59 18.33 -16.70
C ILE A 184 -32.98 18.99 -16.66
N LYS A 185 -33.19 20.07 -17.42
CA LYS A 185 -34.50 20.74 -17.56
C LYS A 185 -35.42 20.09 -18.59
N GLY A 186 -34.96 19.04 -19.28
CA GLY A 186 -35.71 18.30 -20.29
C GLY A 186 -35.50 18.77 -21.73
N ASP A 187 -34.62 19.75 -21.97
CA ASP A 187 -34.36 20.31 -23.29
C ASP A 187 -33.14 19.66 -23.95
N LEU A 188 -33.33 19.10 -25.15
CA LEU A 188 -32.25 18.54 -25.96
C LEU A 188 -31.68 19.61 -26.89
N SER A 189 -30.62 20.29 -26.46
CA SER A 189 -29.97 21.30 -27.29
C SER A 189 -29.14 20.68 -28.44
N PRO A 190 -29.02 21.34 -29.60
CA PRO A 190 -28.12 20.88 -30.67
C PRO A 190 -26.67 20.77 -30.21
N ALA A 191 -26.22 21.65 -29.29
CA ALA A 191 -24.89 21.60 -28.70
C ALA A 191 -24.68 20.33 -27.86
N PHE A 192 -25.70 19.86 -27.13
CA PHE A 192 -25.65 18.59 -26.42
C PHE A 192 -25.43 17.41 -27.38
N LEU A 193 -26.22 17.34 -28.46
CA LEU A 193 -26.11 16.27 -29.47
C LEU A 193 -24.75 16.29 -30.18
N ILE A 194 -24.23 17.48 -30.52
CA ILE A 194 -22.90 17.64 -31.11
C ILE A 194 -21.81 17.21 -30.13
N GLY A 195 -21.88 17.64 -28.87
CA GLY A 195 -20.93 17.24 -27.83
C GLY A 195 -20.93 15.73 -27.60
N LEU A 196 -22.11 15.12 -27.50
CA LEU A 196 -22.27 13.67 -27.36
C LEU A 196 -21.72 12.90 -28.58
N LEU A 197 -22.04 13.36 -29.79
CA LEU A 197 -21.55 12.75 -31.02
C LEU A 197 -20.02 12.85 -31.13
N LEU A 198 -19.43 13.98 -30.75
CA LEU A 198 -17.98 14.15 -30.71
C LEU A 198 -17.33 13.23 -29.65
N LEU A 199 -17.92 13.09 -28.46
CA LEU A 199 -17.43 12.17 -27.43
C LEU A 199 -17.50 10.71 -27.88
N VAL A 200 -18.60 10.30 -28.52
CA VAL A 200 -18.74 8.95 -29.09
C VAL A 200 -17.73 8.74 -30.21
N ALA A 201 -17.58 9.70 -31.13
CA ALA A 201 -16.61 9.62 -32.21
C ALA A 201 -15.17 9.46 -31.67
N LEU A 202 -14.77 10.28 -30.69
CA LEU A 202 -13.47 10.19 -30.03
C LEU A 202 -13.26 8.84 -29.32
N SER A 203 -14.29 8.31 -28.66
CA SER A 203 -14.23 7.03 -27.96
C SER A 203 -14.11 5.82 -28.89
N VAL A 204 -14.54 5.98 -30.14
CA VAL A 204 -14.61 4.92 -31.16
C VAL A 204 -13.38 4.92 -32.09
N ILE A 205 -12.63 6.02 -32.18
CA ILE A 205 -11.35 6.13 -32.90
C ILE A 205 -10.37 4.99 -32.54
N PRO A 206 -10.14 4.62 -31.26
CA PRO A 206 -9.21 3.55 -30.91
C PRO A 206 -9.64 2.17 -31.43
N PHE A 207 -10.95 1.91 -31.52
CA PHE A 207 -11.52 0.66 -32.00
C PHE A 207 -11.33 0.50 -33.52
N PHE A 208 -11.65 1.54 -34.29
CA PHE A 208 -11.42 1.53 -35.75
C PHE A 208 -9.95 1.56 -36.11
N TYR A 209 -9.12 2.27 -35.34
CA TYR A 209 -7.67 2.22 -35.50
C TYR A 209 -7.14 0.79 -35.39
N ARG A 210 -7.57 0.03 -34.36
CA ARG A 210 -7.17 -1.39 -34.19
C ARG A 210 -7.65 -2.28 -35.32
N ARG A 211 -8.81 -1.99 -35.92
CA ARG A 211 -9.42 -2.79 -36.98
C ARG A 211 -8.86 -2.51 -38.37
N TRP A 212 -8.39 -1.29 -38.64
CA TRP A 212 -7.96 -0.87 -39.98
C TRP A 212 -6.49 -1.19 -40.31
N LYS A 213 -5.63 -1.40 -39.30
CA LYS A 213 -4.20 -1.68 -39.50
C LYS A 213 -3.83 -3.08 -38.99
N GLY A 214 -4.00 -4.08 -39.85
CA GLY A 214 -3.32 -5.37 -39.68
C GLY A 214 -1.80 -5.13 -39.64
N SER A 215 -1.18 -5.36 -38.48
CA SER A 215 0.26 -5.42 -38.21
C SER A 215 1.18 -4.52 -39.05
N LYS A 216 1.65 -3.39 -38.48
CA LYS A 216 3.01 -2.86 -38.72
C LYS A 216 3.43 -1.80 -37.66
N ASP A 217 4.06 -2.34 -36.62
CA ASP A 217 5.18 -1.82 -35.80
C ASP A 217 5.09 -0.60 -34.88
N SER A 218 4.09 0.30 -34.94
CA SER A 218 4.15 1.55 -34.14
C SER A 218 3.27 1.59 -32.87
N LEU A 219 1.98 1.24 -32.90
CA LEU A 219 1.13 1.34 -31.68
C LEU A 219 1.43 0.33 -30.59
N PRO A 220 1.71 -0.95 -30.89
CA PRO A 220 2.08 -1.88 -29.83
C PRO A 220 3.29 -1.33 -29.07
N LYS A 221 4.27 -0.77 -29.79
CA LYS A 221 5.43 -0.09 -29.20
C LYS A 221 5.00 1.17 -28.44
N VAL A 222 4.10 2.01 -28.96
CA VAL A 222 3.60 3.20 -28.25
C VAL A 222 2.86 2.87 -26.95
N ILE A 223 2.04 1.82 -26.95
CA ILE A 223 1.32 1.35 -25.75
C ILE A 223 2.30 0.71 -24.77
N ILE A 224 3.22 -0.13 -25.24
CA ILE A 224 4.25 -0.78 -24.41
C ILE A 224 5.17 0.26 -23.77
N TRP A 225 5.68 1.23 -24.54
CA TRP A 225 6.54 2.28 -24.03
C TRP A 225 5.77 3.33 -23.22
N GLY A 226 4.51 3.62 -23.56
CA GLY A 226 3.61 4.46 -22.76
C GLY A 226 3.34 3.85 -21.39
N ALA A 227 3.09 2.54 -21.33
CA ALA A 227 3.03 1.79 -20.08
C ALA A 227 4.40 1.74 -19.38
N ALA A 228 5.50 1.64 -20.14
CA ALA A 228 6.85 1.65 -19.59
C ALA A 228 7.22 3.00 -18.94
N LEU A 229 6.74 4.12 -19.50
CA LEU A 229 6.87 5.46 -18.94
C LEU A 229 6.16 5.62 -17.58
N LEU A 230 5.19 4.75 -17.29
CA LEU A 230 4.49 4.68 -15.99
C LEU A 230 5.12 3.67 -15.02
N LEU A 231 6.08 2.83 -15.46
CA LEU A 231 6.80 1.90 -14.57
C LEU A 231 7.48 2.55 -13.37
N PRO A 232 8.06 3.77 -13.44
CA PRO A 232 8.56 4.47 -12.25
C PRO A 232 7.47 4.65 -11.19
N PHE A 233 6.24 4.98 -11.62
CA PHE A 233 5.10 5.24 -10.73
C PHE A 233 4.44 3.94 -10.24
N LEU A 234 4.36 2.93 -11.10
CA LEU A 234 3.90 1.59 -10.73
C LEU A 234 4.89 0.88 -9.79
N ALA A 235 6.20 1.09 -9.96
CA ALA A 235 7.21 0.57 -9.04
C ALA A 235 7.11 1.21 -7.64
N ILE A 236 6.71 2.49 -7.57
CA ILE A 236 6.42 3.18 -6.30
C ILE A 236 5.15 2.59 -5.64
N GLN A 237 4.10 2.26 -6.41
CA GLN A 237 2.91 1.59 -5.86
C GLN A 237 3.14 0.11 -5.50
N LYS A 238 3.96 -0.61 -6.26
CA LYS A 238 4.23 -2.03 -6.04
C LYS A 238 5.17 -2.28 -4.85
N ALA A 239 5.96 -1.28 -4.47
CA ALA A 239 6.78 -1.32 -3.26
C ALA A 239 5.91 -1.53 -1.99
N ASP A 240 4.68 -1.01 -1.94
CA ASP A 240 3.75 -1.25 -0.83
C ASP A 240 3.09 -2.65 -0.85
N ALA A 241 3.01 -3.29 -2.02
CA ALA A 241 2.31 -4.57 -2.19
C ALA A 241 3.24 -5.80 -2.08
N GLU A 242 4.55 -5.65 -2.32
CA GLU A 242 5.55 -6.73 -2.23
C GLU A 242 6.11 -6.95 -0.80
N GLU A 243 5.61 -6.23 0.20
CA GLU A 243 6.19 -6.24 1.55
C GLU A 243 5.33 -6.92 2.63
N ARG A 244 4.20 -7.53 2.26
CA ARG A 244 3.43 -8.41 3.16
C ARG A 244 3.72 -9.88 2.87
N ILE A 245 4.11 -10.63 3.90
CA ILE A 245 4.27 -12.08 3.89
C ILE A 245 3.11 -12.68 4.69
N ASP A 246 2.19 -13.36 4.01
CA ASP A 246 1.15 -14.15 4.68
C ASP A 246 1.75 -15.49 5.11
N LEU A 247 1.80 -15.73 6.42
CA LEU A 247 2.37 -16.93 7.02
C LEU A 247 1.36 -18.06 7.10
N LEU A 248 0.06 -17.75 7.06
CA LEU A 248 -1.02 -18.73 7.08
C LEU A 248 -1.86 -18.61 5.80
N THR A 249 -1.96 -19.71 5.06
CA THR A 249 -2.75 -19.81 3.82
C THR A 249 -3.63 -21.07 3.86
N ASN A 250 -4.56 -21.23 2.92
CA ASN A 250 -5.43 -22.43 2.83
C ASN A 250 -4.68 -23.67 2.32
N ARG A 251 -3.37 -23.59 2.08
CA ARG A 251 -2.58 -24.71 1.57
C ARG A 251 -2.15 -25.62 2.72
N GLN A 252 -2.37 -26.93 2.55
CA GLN A 252 -1.88 -27.95 3.46
C GLN A 252 -0.53 -28.50 2.97
N GLY A 253 0.39 -28.72 3.91
CA GLY A 253 1.60 -29.50 3.68
C GLY A 253 1.36 -31.01 3.79
N GLU A 254 2.41 -31.80 3.60
CA GLU A 254 2.34 -33.27 3.56
C GLU A 254 1.81 -33.92 4.84
N SER A 255 1.90 -33.23 5.98
CA SER A 255 1.43 -33.72 7.28
C SER A 255 -0.03 -33.34 7.60
N GLY A 256 -0.74 -32.68 6.69
CA GLY A 256 -2.10 -32.14 6.93
C GLY A 256 -2.12 -30.82 7.73
N LEU A 257 -0.94 -30.36 8.17
CA LEU A 257 -0.75 -29.05 8.78
C LEU A 257 -0.66 -27.95 7.70
N PRO A 258 -0.82 -26.66 8.03
CA PRO A 258 -0.64 -25.59 7.06
C PRO A 258 0.76 -25.61 6.43
N GLU A 259 0.85 -25.30 5.13
CA GLU A 259 2.12 -25.26 4.39
C GLU A 259 3.14 -24.34 5.09
N GLY A 260 4.36 -24.82 5.27
CA GLY A 260 5.44 -24.07 5.95
C GLY A 260 5.44 -24.17 7.48
N TRP A 261 4.39 -24.73 8.08
CA TRP A 261 4.31 -24.95 9.52
C TRP A 261 4.75 -26.36 9.92
N ARG A 262 5.40 -26.48 11.08
CA ARG A 262 5.84 -27.76 11.65
C ARG A 262 5.53 -27.86 13.15
N PRO A 263 5.34 -29.07 13.70
CA PRO A 263 5.17 -29.24 15.14
C PRO A 263 6.36 -28.69 15.93
N LEU A 264 6.05 -28.01 17.04
CA LEU A 264 7.02 -27.57 18.06
C LEU A 264 6.72 -28.34 19.35
N THR A 265 7.56 -29.32 19.68
CA THR A 265 7.38 -30.19 20.85
C THR A 265 8.50 -29.98 21.88
N PHE A 266 8.21 -30.32 23.13
CA PHE A 266 9.12 -30.17 24.26
C PHE A 266 9.39 -31.53 24.89
N GLN A 267 10.65 -31.87 25.17
CA GLN A 267 11.07 -33.22 25.58
C GLN A 267 10.36 -33.78 26.84
N ARG A 268 9.85 -32.91 27.72
CA ARG A 268 9.19 -33.31 28.98
C ARG A 268 7.67 -33.40 28.87
N ILE A 269 7.11 -33.09 27.70
CA ILE A 269 5.67 -33.09 27.47
C ILE A 269 5.28 -34.32 26.65
N SER A 270 4.49 -35.19 27.23
CA SER A 270 4.07 -36.46 26.61
C SER A 270 2.74 -36.38 25.85
N ARG A 271 1.93 -35.35 26.13
CA ARG A 271 0.68 -35.08 25.41
C ARG A 271 0.78 -33.76 24.66
N HIS A 272 0.48 -33.80 23.37
CA HIS A 272 0.58 -32.64 22.49
C HIS A 272 -0.80 -32.12 22.12
N THR A 273 -0.89 -30.80 21.94
CA THR A 273 -2.06 -30.09 21.44
C THR A 273 -2.38 -30.55 20.03
N ASP A 274 -3.66 -30.79 19.75
CA ASP A 274 -4.15 -31.20 18.44
C ASP A 274 -4.35 -29.96 17.55
N TYR A 275 -3.67 -29.93 16.40
CA TYR A 275 -3.70 -28.82 15.45
C TYR A 275 -4.35 -29.23 14.14
N GLN A 276 -5.31 -28.45 13.67
CA GLN A 276 -6.04 -28.69 12.42
C GLN A 276 -6.14 -27.40 11.62
N LEU A 277 -5.85 -27.46 10.30
CA LEU A 277 -6.16 -26.37 9.38
C LEU A 277 -7.60 -26.50 8.91
N LEU A 278 -8.40 -25.46 9.16
CA LEU A 278 -9.79 -25.32 8.76
C LEU A 278 -9.98 -24.08 7.90
N GLU A 279 -11.16 -23.96 7.29
CA GLU A 279 -11.63 -22.73 6.64
C GLU A 279 -12.91 -22.27 7.36
N GLU A 280 -12.94 -21.03 7.86
CA GLU A 280 -14.10 -20.40 8.53
C GLU A 280 -14.35 -19.07 7.83
N ASP A 281 -15.54 -18.81 7.26
CA ASP A 281 -15.84 -17.58 6.52
C ASP A 281 -14.87 -17.24 5.37
N GLY A 282 -14.30 -18.26 4.70
CA GLY A 282 -13.38 -18.07 3.58
C GLY A 282 -11.94 -17.68 3.96
N ARG A 283 -11.58 -17.72 5.24
CA ARG A 283 -10.20 -17.51 5.74
C ARG A 283 -9.60 -18.80 6.31
N PRO A 284 -8.27 -19.00 6.18
CA PRO A 284 -7.59 -20.12 6.81
C PRO A 284 -7.55 -19.93 8.33
N VAL A 285 -7.86 -20.99 9.06
CA VAL A 285 -7.86 -20.99 10.53
C VAL A 285 -7.12 -22.21 11.06
N ILE A 286 -6.11 -21.97 11.90
CA ILE A 286 -5.51 -23.03 12.71
C ILE A 286 -6.39 -23.20 13.95
N ARG A 287 -7.04 -24.35 14.09
CA ARG A 287 -7.71 -24.77 15.32
C ARG A 287 -6.74 -25.57 16.17
N ALA A 288 -6.57 -25.16 17.43
CA ALA A 288 -5.73 -25.80 18.41
C ALA A 288 -6.59 -26.29 19.58
N VAL A 289 -6.56 -27.59 19.88
CA VAL A 289 -7.29 -28.19 21.01
C VAL A 289 -6.29 -28.77 22.00
N SER A 290 -6.26 -28.19 23.20
CA SER A 290 -5.41 -28.67 24.28
C SER A 290 -6.25 -29.31 25.39
N ARG A 291 -5.81 -30.48 25.86
CA ARG A 291 -6.44 -31.23 26.96
C ARG A 291 -5.34 -31.88 27.80
N ARG A 292 -4.94 -31.23 28.89
CA ARG A 292 -3.76 -31.63 29.70
C ARG A 292 -2.53 -31.88 28.82
N SER A 293 -2.31 -30.98 27.87
CA SER A 293 -1.30 -31.11 26.82
C SER A 293 -0.59 -29.79 26.58
N ALA A 294 0.59 -29.88 25.97
CA ALA A 294 1.30 -28.73 25.44
C ALA A 294 2.13 -29.09 24.21
N SER A 295 1.97 -28.30 23.17
CA SER A 295 2.86 -28.21 22.03
C SER A 295 2.53 -26.93 21.27
N GLY A 296 3.48 -26.43 20.51
CA GLY A 296 3.26 -25.34 19.56
C GLY A 296 3.17 -25.85 18.13
N LEU A 297 2.78 -24.96 17.23
CA LEU A 297 2.96 -25.08 15.81
C LEU A 297 3.79 -23.88 15.34
N ILE A 298 4.93 -24.11 14.68
CA ILE A 298 5.88 -23.06 14.32
C ILE A 298 6.06 -22.94 12.81
N HIS A 299 6.05 -21.71 12.31
CA HIS A 299 6.53 -21.34 10.98
C HIS A 299 7.98 -20.82 11.11
N PRO A 300 9.00 -21.57 10.64
CA PRO A 300 10.39 -21.12 10.67
C PRO A 300 10.61 -19.91 9.75
N LEU A 301 11.51 -19.01 10.14
CA LEU A 301 11.81 -17.78 9.41
C LEU A 301 13.31 -17.45 9.47
N ASP A 302 13.76 -16.58 8.57
CA ASP A 302 15.07 -15.95 8.66
C ASP A 302 15.02 -14.50 8.13
N LEU A 303 14.35 -13.63 8.89
CA LEU A 303 14.04 -12.27 8.47
C LEU A 303 14.68 -11.23 9.39
N ASP A 304 15.03 -10.08 8.83
CA ASP A 304 15.50 -8.93 9.60
C ASP A 304 14.27 -8.13 10.12
N PRO A 305 14.07 -8.03 11.45
CA PRO A 305 12.93 -7.29 12.02
C PRO A 305 12.99 -5.79 11.76
N ARG A 306 14.12 -5.23 11.30
CA ARG A 306 14.21 -3.83 10.83
C ARG A 306 13.53 -3.61 9.49
N ARG A 307 13.40 -4.69 8.70
CA ARG A 307 12.67 -4.68 7.44
C ARG A 307 11.23 -5.13 7.66
N TYR A 308 11.03 -6.29 8.29
CA TYR A 308 9.71 -6.86 8.59
C TYR A 308 9.32 -6.52 10.02
N GLU A 309 8.79 -5.32 10.21
CA GLU A 309 8.57 -4.75 11.53
C GLU A 309 7.24 -5.18 12.16
N THR A 310 6.17 -5.30 11.37
CA THR A 310 4.81 -5.48 11.92
C THR A 310 4.33 -6.92 11.79
N LEU A 311 4.08 -7.58 12.93
CA LEU A 311 3.36 -8.86 12.99
C LEU A 311 1.87 -8.58 13.23
N SER A 312 1.01 -9.13 12.37
CA SER A 312 -0.44 -9.10 12.55
C SER A 312 -1.01 -10.52 12.63
N TRP A 313 -2.02 -10.72 13.46
CA TRP A 313 -2.77 -11.97 13.57
C TRP A 313 -4.14 -11.72 14.17
N CYS A 314 -5.05 -12.67 13.98
CA CYS A 314 -6.31 -12.74 14.70
C CYS A 314 -6.39 -14.05 15.47
N TRP A 315 -7.03 -14.02 16.63
CA TRP A 315 -7.30 -15.21 17.42
C TRP A 315 -8.70 -15.20 18.03
N LYS A 316 -9.16 -16.37 18.48
CA LYS A 316 -10.41 -16.55 19.21
C LYS A 316 -10.21 -17.72 20.17
N VAL A 317 -10.69 -17.59 21.41
CA VAL A 317 -10.61 -18.64 22.44
C VAL A 317 -12.01 -19.03 22.90
N ASP A 318 -12.21 -20.29 23.26
CA ASP A 318 -13.47 -20.79 23.82
C ASP A 318 -13.61 -20.51 25.32
N ARG A 319 -12.48 -20.33 26.02
CA ARG A 319 -12.42 -19.99 27.44
C ARG A 319 -11.05 -19.41 27.84
N ILE A 320 -10.97 -18.89 29.06
CA ILE A 320 -9.70 -18.63 29.75
C ILE A 320 -9.31 -19.84 30.61
N ILE A 321 -8.04 -19.92 31.03
CA ILE A 321 -7.56 -20.93 31.98
C ILE A 321 -7.84 -20.40 33.39
N SER A 322 -8.86 -20.95 34.04
CA SER A 322 -9.40 -20.39 35.29
C SER A 322 -8.40 -20.45 36.45
N LYS A 323 -7.55 -21.49 36.47
CA LYS A 323 -6.46 -21.66 37.44
C LYS A 323 -5.14 -21.06 36.96
N GLY A 324 -5.11 -20.50 35.76
CA GLY A 324 -3.92 -19.89 35.17
C GLY A 324 -3.46 -18.66 35.95
N ASP A 325 -2.15 -18.52 36.06
CA ASP A 325 -1.45 -17.39 36.67
C ASP A 325 -0.07 -17.25 36.02
N GLU A 326 0.12 -16.17 35.26
CA GLU A 326 1.31 -15.97 34.43
C GLU A 326 2.59 -15.77 35.27
N THR A 327 2.45 -15.47 36.56
CA THR A 327 3.57 -15.21 37.47
C THR A 327 4.12 -16.47 38.12
N GLU A 328 3.38 -17.58 38.07
CA GLU A 328 3.73 -18.84 38.71
C GLU A 328 3.88 -19.98 37.71
N LYS A 329 4.88 -20.85 37.91
CA LYS A 329 5.09 -22.03 37.04
C LYS A 329 3.87 -22.96 36.97
N LYS A 330 3.12 -23.10 38.07
CA LYS A 330 1.93 -23.96 38.12
C LYS A 330 0.72 -23.38 37.37
N GLY A 331 0.80 -22.10 36.98
CA GLY A 331 -0.25 -21.37 36.28
C GLY A 331 0.15 -20.92 34.88
N ASP A 332 1.30 -21.35 34.35
CA ASP A 332 1.86 -20.92 33.05
C ASP A 332 1.15 -21.60 31.85
N ASP A 333 -0.18 -21.77 31.95
CA ASP A 333 -1.08 -22.29 30.92
C ASP A 333 -1.88 -21.15 30.29
N TYR A 334 -2.09 -21.24 28.98
CA TYR A 334 -2.72 -20.17 28.22
C TYR A 334 -3.66 -20.73 27.16
N ALA A 335 -4.85 -20.11 27.11
CA ALA A 335 -5.82 -20.43 26.08
C ALA A 335 -5.29 -20.09 24.69
N ALA A 336 -4.55 -18.98 24.53
CA ALA A 336 -3.88 -18.68 23.27
C ALA A 336 -2.59 -17.88 23.43
N ARG A 337 -1.57 -18.24 22.65
CA ARG A 337 -0.28 -17.53 22.57
C ARG A 337 0.29 -17.51 21.16
N VAL A 338 0.97 -16.40 20.86
CA VAL A 338 1.82 -16.25 19.67
C VAL A 338 3.26 -15.98 20.11
N TYR A 339 4.17 -16.87 19.73
CA TYR A 339 5.60 -16.80 20.00
C TYR A 339 6.31 -16.12 18.83
N VAL A 340 7.22 -15.21 19.15
CA VAL A 340 8.20 -14.67 18.20
C VAL A 340 9.58 -14.98 18.74
N THR A 341 10.34 -15.78 17.99
CA THR A 341 11.68 -16.23 18.41
C THR A 341 12.77 -15.49 17.65
N PHE A 342 13.84 -15.15 18.36
CA PHE A 342 14.99 -14.41 17.83
C PHE A 342 16.23 -15.30 17.87
N ARG A 343 16.95 -15.34 16.75
CA ARG A 343 18.10 -16.23 16.55
C ARG A 343 19.28 -15.82 17.44
N PHE A 344 19.98 -16.81 18.00
CA PHE A 344 21.29 -16.61 18.60
C PHE A 344 22.37 -16.48 17.52
N ASP A 345 23.13 -15.39 17.55
CA ASP A 345 24.24 -15.11 16.64
C ASP A 345 25.57 -15.32 17.39
N PRO A 346 26.24 -16.48 17.23
CA PRO A 346 27.47 -16.76 17.94
C PRO A 346 28.59 -15.78 17.57
N ASP A 347 28.61 -15.24 16.35
CA ASP A 347 29.68 -14.34 15.90
C ASP A 347 29.63 -12.98 16.60
N LYS A 348 28.44 -12.55 17.04
CA LYS A 348 28.23 -11.32 17.82
C LYS A 348 28.16 -11.54 19.33
N ALA A 349 28.04 -12.80 19.77
CA ALA A 349 27.90 -13.14 21.18
C ALA A 349 29.21 -12.91 21.96
N THR A 350 29.07 -12.47 23.20
CA THR A 350 30.18 -12.38 24.17
C THR A 350 30.74 -13.76 24.50
N PHE A 351 31.97 -13.81 25.03
CA PHE A 351 32.60 -15.08 25.44
C PHE A 351 31.72 -15.90 26.40
N TRP A 352 31.06 -15.24 27.35
CA TRP A 352 30.17 -15.88 28.32
C TRP A 352 28.88 -16.41 27.66
N GLU A 353 28.26 -15.64 26.77
CA GLU A 353 27.09 -16.09 26.02
C GLU A 353 27.40 -17.27 25.10
N ARG A 354 28.51 -17.21 24.35
CA ARG A 354 28.97 -18.32 23.50
C ARG A 354 29.12 -19.60 24.31
N THR A 355 29.77 -19.51 25.48
CA THR A 355 29.97 -20.65 26.37
C THR A 355 28.64 -21.21 26.87
N LYS A 356 27.73 -20.34 27.36
CA LYS A 356 26.39 -20.73 27.84
C LYS A 356 25.56 -21.41 26.75
N PHE A 357 25.49 -20.82 25.56
CA PHE A 357 24.69 -21.36 24.45
C PHE A 357 25.30 -22.62 23.84
N SER A 358 26.63 -22.80 23.89
CA SER A 358 27.29 -24.03 23.45
C SER A 358 26.91 -25.23 24.33
N VAL A 359 26.83 -25.02 25.65
CA VAL A 359 26.34 -26.06 26.58
C VAL A 359 24.87 -26.39 26.31
N LEU A 360 24.02 -25.38 26.11
CA LEU A 360 22.60 -25.60 25.80
C LEU A 360 22.43 -26.34 24.46
N LYS A 361 23.19 -25.99 23.43
CA LYS A 361 23.17 -26.71 22.15
C LYS A 361 23.49 -28.19 22.33
N ARG A 362 24.42 -28.55 23.23
CA ARG A 362 24.76 -29.95 23.50
C ARG A 362 23.59 -30.72 24.12
N ILE A 363 22.72 -30.05 24.88
CA ILE A 363 21.54 -30.63 25.53
C ILE A 363 20.37 -30.72 24.55
N TYR A 364 20.10 -29.65 23.79
CA TYR A 364 18.94 -29.54 22.92
C TYR A 364 19.18 -30.00 21.47
N GLY A 365 20.42 -30.34 21.11
CA GLY A 365 20.83 -30.70 19.74
C GLY A 365 21.09 -29.49 18.84
N GLU A 366 20.33 -28.41 19.02
CA GLU A 366 20.45 -27.15 18.28
C GLU A 366 20.57 -25.95 19.24
N TYR A 367 21.04 -24.80 18.73
CA TYR A 367 21.06 -23.58 19.54
C TYR A 367 19.61 -23.15 19.85
N PRO A 368 19.24 -23.01 21.14
CA PRO A 368 17.95 -22.42 21.46
C PRO A 368 17.92 -20.95 21.02
N PRO A 369 16.72 -20.36 20.85
CA PRO A 369 16.61 -18.94 20.54
C PRO A 369 17.30 -18.07 21.61
N LYS A 370 17.86 -16.95 21.18
CA LYS A 370 18.48 -15.96 22.08
C LYS A 370 17.43 -15.42 23.05
N ALA A 371 16.30 -15.02 22.49
CA ALA A 371 15.18 -14.43 23.18
C ALA A 371 13.86 -14.80 22.49
N ALA A 372 12.75 -14.70 23.22
CA ALA A 372 11.41 -14.89 22.70
C ALA A 372 10.44 -13.85 23.27
N ILE A 373 9.51 -13.38 22.44
CA ILE A 373 8.36 -12.58 22.87
C ILE A 373 7.13 -13.45 22.71
N ASN A 374 6.32 -13.55 23.75
CA ASN A 374 5.08 -14.31 23.77
C ASN A 374 3.92 -13.34 23.95
N TYR A 375 3.17 -13.09 22.89
CA TYR A 375 1.92 -12.36 22.98
C TYR A 375 0.84 -13.32 23.45
N ILE A 376 0.20 -12.99 24.57
CA ILE A 376 -0.71 -13.90 25.26
C ILE A 376 -2.12 -13.31 25.36
N TRP A 377 -3.10 -14.21 25.33
CA TRP A 377 -4.38 -14.00 25.98
C TRP A 377 -4.20 -14.35 27.46
N ALA A 378 -4.02 -13.33 28.29
CA ALA A 378 -3.77 -13.51 29.71
C ALA A 378 -5.03 -13.97 30.46
N ASN A 379 -4.82 -14.77 31.49
CA ASN A 379 -5.81 -15.18 32.48
C ASN A 379 -6.00 -14.09 33.53
N ARG A 380 -4.90 -13.56 34.10
CA ARG A 380 -4.93 -12.57 35.20
C ARG A 380 -4.13 -11.31 34.92
N LEU A 381 -3.01 -11.42 34.20
CA LEU A 381 -2.16 -10.28 33.87
C LEU A 381 -2.95 -9.18 33.12
N PRO A 382 -2.97 -7.92 33.60
CA PRO A 382 -3.70 -6.85 32.93
C PRO A 382 -3.22 -6.62 31.50
N LYS A 383 -4.16 -6.30 30.60
CA LYS A 383 -3.87 -5.97 29.21
C LYS A 383 -2.91 -4.78 29.12
N GLY A 384 -1.85 -4.92 28.33
CA GLY A 384 -0.79 -3.95 28.14
C GLY A 384 0.45 -4.17 29.02
N GLU A 385 0.35 -5.04 30.04
CA GLU A 385 1.50 -5.38 30.88
C GLU A 385 2.39 -6.47 30.26
N ALA A 386 3.64 -6.53 30.73
CA ALA A 386 4.58 -7.56 30.35
C ALA A 386 5.45 -8.02 31.52
N ILE A 387 5.72 -9.32 31.56
CA ILE A 387 6.51 -9.99 32.61
C ILE A 387 7.51 -10.97 32.00
N ALA A 388 8.48 -11.42 32.80
CA ALA A 388 9.32 -12.56 32.42
C ALA A 388 8.53 -13.87 32.55
N ASN A 389 8.78 -14.83 31.66
CA ASN A 389 8.19 -16.15 31.78
C ASN A 389 8.69 -16.86 33.06
N ALA A 390 7.81 -17.61 33.72
CA ALA A 390 8.10 -18.27 34.99
C ALA A 390 9.25 -19.31 34.90
N TYR A 391 9.52 -19.87 33.73
CA TYR A 391 10.60 -20.84 33.50
C TYR A 391 11.91 -20.21 33.01
N THR A 392 11.88 -19.05 32.34
CA THR A 392 13.08 -18.38 31.83
C THR A 392 12.89 -16.87 31.63
N ASP A 393 13.91 -16.13 32.02
CA ASP A 393 14.07 -14.69 31.75
C ASP A 393 14.25 -14.32 30.27
N ARG A 394 14.67 -15.28 29.43
CA ARG A 394 14.85 -15.10 27.97
C ARG A 394 13.53 -14.97 27.20
N ALA A 395 12.42 -15.38 27.82
CA ALA A 395 11.09 -15.28 27.25
C ALA A 395 10.31 -14.21 28.00
N ARG A 396 9.71 -13.27 27.25
CA ARG A 396 8.92 -12.17 27.80
C ARG A 396 7.48 -12.33 27.37
N MET A 397 6.59 -12.35 28.35
CA MET A 397 5.14 -12.48 28.15
C MET A 397 4.55 -11.08 28.05
N VAL A 398 3.72 -10.83 27.04
CA VAL A 398 3.05 -9.54 26.80
C VAL A 398 1.55 -9.80 26.70
N ALA A 399 0.78 -9.29 27.66
CA ALA A 399 -0.68 -9.40 27.65
C ALA A 399 -1.27 -8.44 26.62
N VAL A 400 -1.52 -8.94 25.40
CA VAL A 400 -2.18 -8.14 24.35
C VAL A 400 -3.70 -8.29 24.38
N GLU A 401 -4.19 -9.32 25.06
CA GLU A 401 -5.58 -9.45 25.51
C GLU A 401 -5.61 -10.10 26.90
N SER A 402 -6.67 -9.88 27.67
CA SER A 402 -6.78 -10.44 29.04
C SER A 402 -8.22 -10.69 29.45
N GLY A 403 -8.43 -11.75 30.23
CA GLY A 403 -9.70 -12.04 30.89
C GLY A 403 -10.78 -12.63 29.98
N ALA A 404 -11.99 -12.72 30.53
CA ALA A 404 -13.10 -13.48 29.96
C ALA A 404 -14.06 -12.67 29.08
N GLU A 405 -13.92 -11.34 29.01
CA GLU A 405 -14.91 -10.45 28.41
C GLU A 405 -15.16 -10.69 26.92
N ARG A 406 -14.11 -11.13 26.20
CA ARG A 406 -14.14 -11.30 24.73
C ARG A 406 -14.03 -12.76 24.28
N ILE A 407 -14.32 -13.71 25.17
CA ILE A 407 -14.38 -15.13 24.83
C ILE A 407 -15.38 -15.36 23.69
N GLY A 408 -15.02 -16.19 22.71
CA GLY A 408 -15.85 -16.48 21.54
C GLY A 408 -15.79 -15.43 20.43
N GLU A 409 -15.16 -14.27 20.66
CA GLU A 409 -14.96 -13.25 19.63
C GLU A 409 -13.61 -13.39 18.92
N TRP A 410 -13.57 -13.02 17.64
CA TRP A 410 -12.31 -12.80 16.94
C TRP A 410 -11.68 -11.48 17.40
N VAL A 411 -10.47 -11.57 17.93
CA VAL A 411 -9.64 -10.43 18.36
C VAL A 411 -8.40 -10.38 17.50
N CYS A 412 -8.18 -9.26 16.82
CA CYS A 412 -7.03 -9.04 15.95
C CYS A 412 -6.01 -8.11 16.60
N GLN A 413 -4.74 -8.41 16.41
CA GLN A 413 -3.60 -7.72 16.97
C GLN A 413 -2.62 -7.34 15.86
N ALA A 414 -1.95 -6.20 16.03
CA ALA A 414 -0.84 -5.77 15.20
C ALA A 414 0.25 -5.18 16.11
N ARG A 415 1.47 -5.72 16.05
CA ARG A 415 2.58 -5.35 16.93
C ARG A 415 3.85 -5.08 16.15
N SER A 416 4.60 -4.05 16.53
CA SER A 416 5.96 -3.82 16.03
C SER A 416 6.93 -4.72 16.79
N LEU A 417 7.46 -5.73 16.11
CA LEU A 417 8.44 -6.66 16.66
C LEU A 417 9.74 -5.95 17.05
N TYR A 418 10.12 -4.92 16.29
CA TYR A 418 11.30 -4.13 16.58
C TYR A 418 11.12 -3.29 17.86
N ALA A 419 10.00 -2.57 17.98
CA ALA A 419 9.71 -1.74 19.14
C ALA A 419 9.51 -2.58 20.41
N ASP A 420 8.77 -3.68 20.31
CA ASP A 420 8.51 -4.57 21.45
C ASP A 420 9.80 -5.24 21.93
N TYR A 421 10.70 -5.64 21.02
CA TYR A 421 11.98 -6.19 21.43
C TYR A 421 12.84 -5.17 22.18
N ARG A 422 12.94 -3.94 21.66
CA ARG A 422 13.69 -2.85 22.32
C ARG A 422 13.11 -2.54 23.70
N TRP A 423 11.78 -2.47 23.81
CA TRP A 423 11.09 -2.22 25.08
C TRP A 423 11.34 -3.33 26.11
N LEU A 424 11.32 -4.60 25.69
CA LEU A 424 11.43 -5.72 26.60
C LEU A 424 12.89 -6.02 26.98
N PHE A 425 13.81 -5.99 26.03
CA PHE A 425 15.19 -6.48 26.22
C PHE A 425 16.25 -5.37 26.27
N ASP A 426 15.90 -4.12 25.98
CA ASP A 426 16.83 -2.97 25.89
C ASP A 426 18.02 -3.18 24.92
N GLU A 427 17.86 -4.09 23.95
CA GLU A 427 18.89 -4.47 22.97
C GLU A 427 18.36 -4.36 21.53
N GLU A 428 19.26 -4.29 20.56
CA GLU A 428 18.88 -4.41 19.15
C GLU A 428 18.40 -5.84 18.82
N PRO A 429 17.24 -6.00 18.17
CA PRO A 429 16.72 -7.33 17.86
C PRO A 429 17.63 -8.08 16.87
N PRO A 430 17.99 -9.34 17.18
CA PRO A 430 18.56 -10.26 16.20
C PRO A 430 17.56 -10.58 15.08
N ARG A 431 18.00 -11.37 14.10
CA ARG A 431 17.10 -11.90 13.05
C ARG A 431 16.02 -12.79 13.67
N LEU A 432 14.80 -12.71 13.12
CA LEU A 432 13.69 -13.59 13.46
C LEU A 432 14.05 -15.02 13.05
N SER A 433 13.84 -15.99 13.95
CA SER A 433 14.02 -17.42 13.68
C SER A 433 12.72 -18.17 13.45
N GLY A 434 11.58 -17.63 13.90
CA GLY A 434 10.29 -18.30 13.78
C GLY A 434 9.16 -17.57 14.48
N ILE A 435 7.94 -17.75 13.95
CA ILE A 435 6.68 -17.38 14.59
C ILE A 435 5.93 -18.68 14.90
N ALA A 436 5.46 -18.85 16.13
CA ALA A 436 4.68 -20.01 16.52
C ALA A 436 3.35 -19.61 17.15
N VAL A 437 2.36 -20.49 17.04
CA VAL A 437 1.12 -20.45 17.82
C VAL A 437 1.15 -21.58 18.83
N MET A 438 0.60 -21.35 20.03
CA MET A 438 0.58 -22.37 21.07
C MET A 438 -0.64 -22.22 21.97
N THR A 439 -1.26 -23.35 22.27
CA THR A 439 -2.34 -23.50 23.24
C THR A 439 -1.95 -24.63 24.17
N ASP A 440 -2.00 -24.39 25.48
CA ASP A 440 -1.39 -25.25 26.48
C ASP A 440 -2.19 -25.24 27.77
N THR A 441 -2.30 -26.43 28.36
CA THR A 441 -3.15 -26.70 29.52
C THR A 441 -2.56 -27.80 30.41
N ASP A 442 -1.24 -28.00 30.38
CA ASP A 442 -0.56 -29.11 31.07
C ASP A 442 -0.27 -28.80 32.54
N ASP A 443 -0.01 -27.55 32.90
CA ASP A 443 0.33 -27.16 34.27
C ASP A 443 -0.91 -27.12 35.20
N THR A 444 -2.03 -26.59 34.73
CA THR A 444 -3.32 -26.49 35.44
C THR A 444 -4.19 -27.74 35.28
N GLY A 445 -3.92 -28.53 34.25
CA GLY A 445 -4.66 -29.73 33.89
C GLY A 445 -6.07 -29.46 33.33
N GLU A 446 -6.33 -28.24 32.88
CA GLU A 446 -7.56 -27.81 32.23
C GLU A 446 -7.60 -28.24 30.74
N GLU A 447 -8.53 -27.66 29.98
CA GLU A 447 -8.67 -27.82 28.54
C GLU A 447 -8.97 -26.45 27.91
N ALA A 448 -8.57 -26.24 26.67
CA ALA A 448 -8.85 -25.02 25.93
C ALA A 448 -8.87 -25.30 24.43
N THR A 449 -9.70 -24.56 23.70
CA THR A 449 -9.69 -24.51 22.24
C THR A 449 -9.43 -23.08 21.79
N ALA A 450 -8.41 -22.91 20.96
CA ALA A 450 -8.10 -21.65 20.31
C ALA A 450 -8.13 -21.77 18.79
N PHE A 451 -8.37 -20.64 18.16
CA PHE A 451 -8.37 -20.46 16.73
C PHE A 451 -7.42 -19.33 16.39
N TYR A 452 -6.59 -19.51 15.38
CA TYR A 452 -5.63 -18.50 14.90
C TYR A 452 -5.83 -18.29 13.41
N SER A 453 -5.85 -17.03 12.97
CA SER A 453 -6.04 -16.65 11.58
C SER A 453 -5.21 -15.40 11.23
N ASP A 454 -5.17 -15.06 9.95
CA ASP A 454 -4.62 -13.81 9.43
C ASP A 454 -3.17 -13.50 9.88
N ILE A 455 -2.37 -14.55 10.10
CA ILE A 455 -0.99 -14.42 10.56
C ILE A 455 -0.12 -13.92 9.42
N SER A 456 0.41 -12.71 9.55
CA SER A 456 1.20 -12.05 8.50
C SER A 456 2.28 -11.13 9.05
N LEU A 457 3.36 -10.97 8.28
CA LEU A 457 4.40 -9.99 8.53
C LEU A 457 4.34 -8.90 7.45
N LYS A 458 4.39 -7.64 7.86
CA LYS A 458 4.47 -6.51 6.95
C LYS A 458 5.80 -5.78 7.13
N ALA A 459 6.45 -5.49 6.00
CA ALA A 459 7.64 -4.65 5.96
C ALA A 459 7.30 -3.14 5.94
N LYS A 460 8.34 -2.35 6.18
CA LYS A 460 8.29 -0.98 6.68
C LYS A 460 8.00 0.08 5.62
#